data_AF-A0A0F9PWS8-F1
#
_entry.id   AF-A0A0F9PWS8-F1
#
_cell.length_a   1.000
_cell.length_b   1.000
_cell.length_c   1.000
_cell.angle_alpha   90.00
_cell.angle_beta   90.00
_cell.angle_gamma   90.00
#
_symmetry.space_group_name_H-M   'P 1'
#
loop_
_entity.id
_entity.type
_entity.pdbx_description
1 polymer ?
#
loop_
_entity_poly.entity_id
_entity_poly.type
_entity_poly.pdbx_seq_one_letter_code
_entity_poly.pdbx_strand_id
1 'polypeptide(L)'
;MRTIKPVNKFKTYKYDSAPFFFFIDIFPSIYDNEGKPNLIHLINAIDTNPIMPIPMRVDRVFNGGKSVLIRPREPISFPISEEETAIINPLPFIQLGFEKLLFFTEVRAREKFFLSLTMDRVLKWWNLTKYQYGKLATLEEDFSAFSRAYLHTVLKAKIFKEDLTKAAKNYCEIISEVCRKRLERNSIFTEVHGNEENVKMYKVKETTFYKKFKKVNETQYHPELIDIEIWDLIQNNFSTKQKDLVSKKEGIKTTLIKYIPLLFYDDLLECMLQNIKKIEDGEGDLLDPSFLLDHKVITTLNSKELDPTNLGNYSWWNSFEGLEFEPILHSINKSHESFINTYDPKESIRNIR
;
A
#
# COMPACT_ATOMS: atom_id res chain seq x y z
N MET A 1 6.28 -36.01 17.60
CA MET A 1 5.15 -35.05 17.58
C MET A 1 4.94 -34.57 16.15
N ARG A 2 3.81 -34.92 15.50
CA ARG A 2 3.40 -34.29 14.24
C ARG A 2 2.80 -32.93 14.58
N THR A 3 3.51 -31.85 14.27
CA THR A 3 2.98 -30.49 14.32
C THR A 3 1.89 -30.38 13.25
N ILE A 4 0.63 -30.45 13.67
CA ILE A 4 -0.52 -30.15 12.81
C ILE A 4 -0.38 -28.68 12.42
N LYS A 5 -0.13 -28.41 11.14
CA LYS A 5 -0.14 -27.03 10.62
C LYS A 5 -1.55 -26.47 10.85
N PRO A 6 -1.70 -25.23 11.36
CA PRO A 6 -3.01 -24.63 11.47
C PRO A 6 -3.67 -24.60 10.09
N VAL A 7 -4.82 -25.25 9.96
CA VAL A 7 -5.53 -25.49 8.69
C VAL A 7 -5.96 -24.17 8.03
N ASN A 8 -6.10 -23.10 8.81
CA ASN A 8 -6.73 -21.84 8.38
C ASN A 8 -5.77 -20.65 8.41
N LYS A 9 -4.73 -20.67 7.58
CA LYS A 9 -3.77 -19.56 7.42
C LYS A 9 -3.36 -19.38 5.96
N PHE A 10 -3.11 -18.13 5.55
CA PHE A 10 -2.48 -17.88 4.26
C PHE A 10 -1.04 -18.43 4.27
N LYS A 11 -0.61 -18.96 3.12
CA LYS A 11 0.78 -19.38 2.92
C LYS A 11 1.66 -18.13 2.91
N THR A 12 2.68 -18.12 3.74
CA THR A 12 3.67 -17.04 3.82
C THR A 12 5.07 -17.61 3.68
N TYR A 13 6.00 -16.80 3.17
CA TYR A 13 7.40 -17.15 3.13
C TYR A 13 8.06 -16.68 4.42
N LYS A 14 8.67 -17.62 5.16
CA LYS A 14 9.29 -17.35 6.46
C LYS A 14 10.34 -16.22 6.39
N TYR A 15 11.03 -16.14 5.26
CA TYR A 15 12.13 -15.20 5.03
C TYR A 15 11.69 -13.91 4.34
N ASP A 16 10.41 -13.76 4.00
CA ASP A 16 9.89 -12.53 3.40
C ASP A 16 9.53 -11.52 4.51
N SER A 17 10.13 -10.34 4.46
CA SER A 17 9.88 -9.22 5.37
C SER A 17 8.54 -8.54 5.09
N ALA A 18 7.92 -8.83 3.95
CA ALA A 18 6.63 -8.32 3.53
C ALA A 18 6.52 -6.79 3.67
N PRO A 19 7.41 -6.03 3.00
CA PRO A 19 7.31 -4.59 3.00
C PRO A 19 6.06 -4.14 2.24
N PHE A 20 5.50 -3.00 2.60
CA PHE A 20 4.36 -2.39 1.91
C PHE A 20 4.31 -0.88 2.18
N PHE A 21 3.67 -0.13 1.29
CA PHE A 21 3.28 1.27 1.50
C PHE A 21 1.85 1.50 0.99
N PHE A 22 1.38 2.74 1.03
CA PHE A 22 0.10 3.12 0.44
C PHE A 22 0.29 4.16 -0.66
N PHE A 23 -0.49 4.06 -1.72
CA PHE A 23 -0.57 5.09 -2.75
C PHE A 23 -2.00 5.63 -2.82
N ILE A 24 -2.19 6.74 -3.53
CA ILE A 24 -3.51 7.34 -3.75
C ILE A 24 -3.98 6.90 -5.13
N ASP A 25 -5.01 6.07 -5.18
CA ASP A 25 -5.66 5.69 -6.43
C ASP A 25 -6.67 6.76 -6.86
N ILE A 26 -7.02 6.76 -8.15
CA ILE A 26 -7.94 7.73 -8.75
C ILE A 26 -9.30 7.11 -9.09
N PHE A 27 -9.42 5.78 -9.03
CA PHE A 27 -10.68 5.07 -9.24
C PHE A 27 -11.08 4.28 -8.00
N PRO A 28 -12.40 4.07 -7.79
CA PRO A 28 -12.89 3.13 -6.80
C PRO A 28 -12.30 1.73 -7.03
N SER A 29 -12.15 0.98 -5.94
CA SER A 29 -11.69 -0.41 -6.05
C SER A 29 -12.75 -1.27 -6.72
N ILE A 30 -12.42 -1.79 -7.89
CA ILE A 30 -13.27 -2.76 -8.58
C ILE A 30 -12.91 -4.15 -8.06
N TYR A 31 -13.89 -4.85 -7.50
CA TYR A 31 -13.75 -6.24 -7.11
C TYR A 31 -14.63 -7.11 -8.01
N ASP A 32 -14.00 -7.77 -8.98
CA ASP A 32 -14.69 -8.74 -9.83
C ASP A 32 -15.00 -10.00 -9.02
N ASN A 33 -16.29 -10.26 -8.83
CA ASN A 33 -16.73 -11.23 -7.84
C ASN A 33 -18.09 -11.83 -8.21
N GLU A 34 -18.22 -12.25 -9.47
CA GLU A 34 -19.38 -13.01 -9.95
C GLU A 34 -19.80 -14.08 -8.92
N GLY A 35 -21.06 -13.99 -8.48
CA GLY A 35 -21.65 -14.94 -7.53
C GLY A 35 -21.36 -14.73 -6.04
N LYS A 36 -20.72 -13.61 -5.61
CA LYS A 36 -20.44 -13.32 -4.19
C LYS A 36 -20.91 -11.93 -3.72
N PRO A 37 -22.23 -11.67 -3.70
CA PRO A 37 -22.80 -10.35 -3.43
C PRO A 37 -22.47 -9.80 -2.03
N ASN A 38 -22.32 -10.68 -1.03
CA ASN A 38 -21.94 -10.31 0.33
C ASN A 38 -20.54 -9.68 0.41
N LEU A 39 -19.61 -10.13 -0.45
CA LEU A 39 -18.25 -9.60 -0.47
C LEU A 39 -18.15 -8.31 -1.27
N ILE A 40 -18.97 -8.17 -2.31
CA ILE A 40 -19.11 -6.90 -3.05
C ILE A 40 -19.59 -5.80 -2.10
N HIS A 41 -20.58 -6.10 -1.25
CA HIS A 41 -21.09 -5.13 -0.27
C HIS A 41 -20.00 -4.63 0.71
N LEU A 42 -19.04 -5.49 1.08
CA LEU A 42 -17.89 -5.06 1.90
C LEU A 42 -16.99 -4.08 1.15
N ILE A 43 -16.66 -4.35 -0.10
CA ILE A 43 -15.78 -3.47 -0.89
C ILE A 43 -16.47 -2.14 -1.17
N ASN A 44 -17.77 -2.16 -1.47
CA ASN A 44 -18.56 -0.95 -1.71
C ASN A 44 -18.65 -0.05 -0.47
N ALA A 45 -18.46 -0.59 0.75
CA ALA A 45 -18.45 0.23 1.96
C ALA A 45 -17.22 1.15 2.07
N ILE A 46 -16.18 0.92 1.26
CA ILE A 46 -14.91 1.65 1.26
C ILE A 46 -14.49 2.09 -0.15
N ASP A 47 -15.43 2.13 -1.09
CA ASP A 47 -15.17 2.42 -2.50
C ASP A 47 -14.64 3.83 -2.73
N THR A 48 -15.10 4.79 -1.92
CA THR A 48 -14.71 6.20 -1.94
C THR A 48 -13.32 6.48 -1.34
N ASN A 49 -12.78 5.57 -0.53
CA ASN A 49 -11.46 5.75 0.09
C ASN A 49 -10.36 5.50 -0.96
N PRO A 50 -9.57 6.51 -1.40
CA PRO A 50 -8.60 6.33 -2.47
C PRO A 50 -7.27 5.70 -2.00
N ILE A 51 -7.05 5.49 -0.70
CA ILE A 51 -5.74 5.11 -0.17
C ILE A 51 -5.56 3.59 -0.25
N MET A 52 -4.71 3.15 -1.17
CA MET A 52 -4.55 1.74 -1.54
C MET A 52 -3.24 1.15 -1.02
N PRO A 53 -3.26 -0.01 -0.32
CA PRO A 53 -2.04 -0.71 0.08
C PRO A 53 -1.37 -1.39 -1.12
N ILE A 54 -0.04 -1.31 -1.19
CA ILE A 54 0.74 -2.03 -2.20
C ILE A 54 2.05 -2.62 -1.63
N PRO A 55 2.28 -3.93 -1.85
CA PRO A 55 1.28 -4.95 -2.17
C PRO A 55 0.26 -5.11 -1.04
N MET A 56 -0.89 -5.69 -1.36
CA MET A 56 -1.95 -5.96 -0.39
C MET A 56 -1.55 -7.15 0.50
N ARG A 57 -0.83 -6.91 1.60
CA ARG A 57 -0.30 -7.92 2.54
C ARG A 57 -1.36 -8.60 3.43
N VAL A 58 -2.50 -8.97 2.84
CA VAL A 58 -3.62 -9.64 3.52
C VAL A 58 -3.20 -10.93 4.24
N ASP A 59 -2.17 -11.60 3.70
CA ASP A 59 -1.58 -12.81 4.27
C ASP A 59 -0.94 -12.55 5.64
N ARG A 60 -0.33 -11.39 5.84
CA ARG A 60 0.33 -11.02 7.10
C ARG A 60 -0.69 -10.55 8.13
N VAL A 61 -1.63 -9.71 7.71
CA VAL A 61 -2.70 -9.20 8.58
C VAL A 61 -3.54 -10.36 9.13
N PHE A 62 -4.09 -11.21 8.25
CA PHE A 62 -4.96 -12.32 8.68
C PHE A 62 -4.23 -13.33 9.57
N ASN A 63 -2.95 -13.57 9.32
CA ASN A 63 -2.17 -14.51 10.11
C ASN A 63 -1.67 -13.92 11.45
N GLY A 64 -1.85 -12.62 11.69
CA GLY A 64 -1.20 -11.90 12.80
C GLY A 64 0.33 -11.96 12.70
N GLY A 65 0.86 -11.94 11.48
CA GLY A 65 2.29 -11.95 11.19
C GLY A 65 2.89 -10.55 11.26
N LYS A 66 4.19 -10.41 11.06
CA LYS A 66 4.84 -9.10 10.93
C LYS A 66 4.96 -8.67 9.47
N SER A 67 4.96 -7.36 9.26
CA SER A 67 5.25 -6.69 7.98
C SER A 67 6.22 -5.54 8.22
N VAL A 68 6.63 -4.86 7.15
CA VAL A 68 7.46 -3.65 7.22
C VAL A 68 6.73 -2.51 6.51
N LEU A 69 6.28 -1.50 7.25
CA LEU A 69 5.73 -0.29 6.66
C LEU A 69 6.89 0.56 6.12
N ILE A 70 6.91 0.83 4.81
CA ILE A 70 7.86 1.74 4.18
C ILE A 70 7.45 3.17 4.54
N ARG A 71 8.43 3.98 4.94
CA ARG A 71 8.20 5.33 5.47
C ARG A 71 9.03 6.35 4.69
N PRO A 72 8.42 7.44 4.20
CA PRO A 72 9.14 8.60 3.68
C PRO A 72 10.15 9.11 4.70
N ARG A 73 11.33 9.49 4.21
CA ARG A 73 12.37 10.08 5.08
C ARG A 73 11.98 11.45 5.58
N GLU A 74 11.24 12.19 4.78
CA GLU A 74 10.82 13.56 5.00
C GLU A 74 9.30 13.68 4.87
N PRO A 75 8.68 14.71 5.46
CA PRO A 75 7.29 15.03 5.18
C PRO A 75 7.02 15.14 3.68
N ILE A 76 5.88 14.59 3.24
CA ILE A 76 5.47 14.64 1.84
C ILE A 76 4.66 15.92 1.64
N SER A 77 5.27 16.91 1.01
CA SER A 77 4.62 18.16 0.65
C SER A 77 4.89 18.56 -0.81
N PHE A 78 4.04 19.44 -1.33
CA PHE A 78 4.19 20.03 -2.65
C PHE A 78 3.60 21.46 -2.69
N PRO A 79 4.30 22.47 -3.25
CA PRO A 79 3.78 23.82 -3.40
C PRO A 79 2.67 23.86 -4.46
N ILE A 80 1.46 24.24 -4.07
CA ILE A 80 0.30 24.29 -4.98
C ILE A 80 0.15 25.68 -5.61
N SER A 81 0.47 26.73 -4.85
CA SER A 81 0.53 28.12 -5.29
C SER A 81 1.77 28.80 -4.71
N GLU A 82 1.95 30.10 -5.00
CA GLU A 82 3.02 30.90 -4.35
C GLU A 82 2.81 31.01 -2.83
N GLU A 83 1.57 30.97 -2.37
CA GLU A 83 1.21 31.19 -0.98
C GLU A 83 0.85 29.91 -0.23
N GLU A 84 0.62 28.79 -0.93
CA GLU A 84 0.12 27.56 -0.33
C GLU A 84 0.93 26.32 -0.69
N THR A 85 1.14 25.48 0.31
CA THR A 85 1.74 24.16 0.18
C THR A 85 0.79 23.11 0.71
N ALA A 86 0.52 22.07 -0.09
CA ALA A 86 -0.16 20.89 0.41
C ALA A 86 0.82 19.94 1.06
N ILE A 87 0.40 19.33 2.16
CA ILE A 87 1.17 18.34 2.90
C ILE A 87 0.28 17.16 3.28
N ILE A 88 0.83 15.95 3.19
CA ILE A 88 0.14 14.73 3.66
C ILE A 88 0.33 14.61 5.17
N ASN A 89 -0.78 14.48 5.88
CA ASN A 89 -0.81 14.12 7.28
C ASN A 89 -0.66 12.60 7.44
N PRO A 90 0.46 12.09 8.00
CA PRO A 90 0.75 10.66 8.02
C PRO A 90 -0.28 9.83 8.79
N LEU A 91 -0.79 10.34 9.91
CA LEU A 91 -1.69 9.57 10.77
C LEU A 91 -3.03 9.22 10.09
N PRO A 92 -3.85 10.18 9.61
CA PRO A 92 -5.08 9.87 8.89
C PRO A 92 -4.82 9.14 7.57
N PHE A 93 -3.69 9.41 6.89
CA PHE A 93 -3.31 8.67 5.68
C PHE A 93 -3.12 7.17 5.97
N ILE A 94 -2.36 6.83 7.01
CA ILE A 94 -2.14 5.44 7.43
C ILE A 94 -3.42 4.81 7.96
N GLN A 95 -4.23 5.55 8.73
CA GLN A 95 -5.51 5.06 9.27
C GLN A 95 -6.44 4.56 8.16
N LEU A 96 -6.64 5.38 7.12
CA LEU A 96 -7.49 5.04 5.98
C LEU A 96 -6.86 3.94 5.10
N GLY A 97 -5.54 3.94 4.96
CA GLY A 97 -4.85 2.83 4.29
C GLY A 97 -5.06 1.49 5.03
N PHE A 98 -4.99 1.50 6.37
CA PHE A 98 -5.27 0.32 7.18
C PHE A 98 -6.73 -0.10 7.12
N GLU A 99 -7.69 0.83 7.15
CA GLU A 99 -9.08 0.51 6.90
C GLU A 99 -9.24 -0.30 5.61
N LYS A 100 -8.73 0.22 4.50
CA LYS A 100 -8.78 -0.45 3.20
C LYS A 100 -8.13 -1.84 3.24
N LEU A 101 -6.93 -1.95 3.83
CA LEU A 101 -6.22 -3.22 3.98
C LEU A 101 -7.01 -4.25 4.82
N LEU A 102 -7.68 -3.83 5.89
CA LEU A 102 -8.45 -4.72 6.76
C LEU A 102 -9.72 -5.23 6.06
N PHE A 103 -10.42 -4.39 5.31
CA PHE A 103 -11.56 -4.80 4.48
C PHE A 103 -11.15 -5.82 3.42
N PHE A 104 -10.04 -5.58 2.69
CA PHE A 104 -9.53 -6.56 1.74
C PHE A 104 -9.08 -7.87 2.42
N THR A 105 -8.52 -7.76 3.62
CA THR A 105 -8.16 -8.95 4.40
C THR A 105 -9.39 -9.77 4.77
N GLU A 106 -10.48 -9.13 5.20
CA GLU A 106 -11.76 -9.78 5.50
C GLU A 106 -12.33 -10.48 4.27
N VAL A 107 -12.39 -9.79 3.13
CA VAL A 107 -12.87 -10.36 1.87
C VAL A 107 -12.09 -11.62 1.51
N ARG A 108 -10.75 -11.54 1.48
CA ARG A 108 -9.90 -12.67 1.12
C ARG A 108 -9.97 -13.81 2.13
N ALA A 109 -10.11 -13.49 3.42
CA ALA A 109 -10.25 -14.48 4.47
C ALA A 109 -11.55 -15.28 4.33
N ARG A 110 -12.67 -14.59 4.05
CA ARG A 110 -13.97 -15.25 3.82
C ARG A 110 -13.97 -16.10 2.58
N GLU A 111 -13.39 -15.62 1.48
CA GLU A 111 -13.30 -16.41 0.25
C GLU A 111 -12.54 -17.71 0.41
N LYS A 112 -11.44 -17.67 1.16
CA LYS A 112 -10.50 -18.79 1.23
C LYS A 112 -10.79 -19.75 2.38
N PHE A 113 -11.23 -19.22 3.52
CA PHE A 113 -11.34 -19.97 4.77
C PHE A 113 -12.73 -19.94 5.38
N PHE A 114 -13.66 -19.11 4.87
CA PHE A 114 -14.95 -18.85 5.51
C PHE A 114 -14.80 -18.36 6.96
N LEU A 115 -13.73 -17.60 7.22
CA LEU A 115 -13.44 -17.01 8.53
C LEU A 115 -13.38 -15.50 8.43
N SER A 116 -13.76 -14.84 9.51
CA SER A 116 -13.60 -13.40 9.69
C SER A 116 -12.25 -13.06 10.33
N LEU A 117 -11.76 -11.87 10.03
CA LEU A 117 -10.66 -11.22 10.71
C LEU A 117 -11.07 -10.87 12.15
N THR A 118 -10.16 -11.07 13.11
CA THR A 118 -10.41 -10.79 14.54
C THR A 118 -9.51 -9.67 15.05
N MET A 119 -9.96 -8.96 16.08
CA MET A 119 -9.17 -7.91 16.72
C MET A 119 -7.81 -8.40 17.19
N ASP A 120 -7.76 -9.57 17.84
CA ASP A 120 -6.50 -10.16 18.31
C ASP A 120 -5.47 -10.33 17.18
N ARG A 121 -5.90 -10.71 15.97
CA ARG A 121 -5.00 -10.87 14.82
C ARG A 121 -4.51 -9.53 14.32
N VAL A 122 -5.39 -8.52 14.24
CA VAL A 122 -5.05 -7.15 13.85
C VAL A 122 -4.05 -6.54 14.84
N LEU A 123 -4.36 -6.56 16.14
CA LEU A 123 -3.48 -6.02 17.18
C LEU A 123 -2.15 -6.75 17.23
N LYS A 124 -2.15 -8.08 17.06
CA LYS A 124 -0.92 -8.85 16.98
C LYS A 124 -0.07 -8.44 15.77
N TRP A 125 -0.66 -8.33 14.59
CA TRP A 125 0.05 -7.87 13.39
C TRP A 125 0.61 -6.47 13.58
N TRP A 126 -0.19 -5.54 14.08
CA TRP A 126 0.22 -4.14 14.25
C TRP A 126 1.33 -3.99 15.29
N ASN A 127 1.21 -4.62 16.46
CA ASN A 127 2.23 -4.57 17.51
C ASN A 127 3.57 -5.15 17.05
N LEU A 128 3.54 -6.13 16.13
CA LEU A 128 4.75 -6.68 15.53
C LEU A 128 5.30 -5.84 14.35
N THR A 129 4.51 -4.93 13.78
CA THR A 129 4.84 -4.16 12.57
C THR A 129 5.27 -2.74 12.90
N LYS A 130 4.62 -2.08 13.86
CA LYS A 130 4.76 -0.63 14.13
C LYS A 130 6.17 -0.16 14.52
N TYR A 131 6.98 -1.08 15.05
CA TYR A 131 8.36 -0.82 15.43
C TYR A 131 9.40 -1.40 14.46
N GLN A 132 8.97 -2.08 13.40
CA GLN A 132 9.89 -2.60 12.39
C GLN A 132 10.22 -1.48 11.41
N TYR A 133 11.50 -1.21 11.24
CA TYR A 133 12.00 -0.31 10.22
C TYR A 133 12.91 -1.10 9.27
N GLY A 134 12.63 -1.05 7.97
CA GLY A 134 13.51 -1.59 6.95
C GLY A 134 14.12 -0.44 6.16
N LYS A 135 15.45 -0.39 6.07
CA LYS A 135 16.14 0.66 5.32
C LYS A 135 16.01 0.40 3.82
N LEU A 136 14.99 0.99 3.21
CA LEU A 136 14.57 0.71 1.84
C LEU A 136 14.65 1.98 0.98
N ALA A 137 15.84 2.58 0.91
CA ALA A 137 16.07 3.93 0.36
C ALA A 137 15.31 4.24 -0.93
N THR A 138 15.43 3.37 -1.94
CA THR A 138 14.76 3.55 -3.22
C THR A 138 13.23 3.55 -3.09
N LEU A 139 12.66 2.66 -2.27
CA LEU A 139 11.21 2.60 -2.07
C LEU A 139 10.70 3.77 -1.20
N GLU A 140 11.49 4.25 -0.24
CA GLU A 140 11.16 5.44 0.56
C GLU A 140 11.07 6.70 -0.32
N GLU A 141 12.03 6.84 -1.24
CA GLU A 141 12.07 7.91 -2.25
C GLU A 141 10.92 7.80 -3.25
N ASP A 142 10.72 6.60 -3.83
CA ASP A 142 9.67 6.37 -4.82
C ASP A 142 8.28 6.55 -4.21
N PHE A 143 8.05 6.09 -2.96
CA PHE A 143 6.80 6.35 -2.24
C PHE A 143 6.56 7.86 -2.12
N SER A 144 7.57 8.62 -1.69
CA SER A 144 7.48 10.08 -1.60
C SER A 144 7.16 10.72 -2.96
N ALA A 145 7.77 10.23 -4.03
CA ALA A 145 7.56 10.72 -5.39
C ALA A 145 6.14 10.44 -5.90
N PHE A 146 5.59 9.24 -5.68
CA PHE A 146 4.23 8.87 -6.08
C PHE A 146 3.19 9.76 -5.40
N SER A 147 3.32 9.97 -4.09
CA SER A 147 2.42 10.86 -3.36
C SER A 147 2.56 12.31 -3.80
N ARG A 148 3.79 12.82 -4.03
CA ARG A 148 3.99 14.17 -4.57
C ARG A 148 3.40 14.34 -5.97
N ALA A 149 3.46 13.30 -6.80
CA ALA A 149 2.83 13.32 -8.12
C ALA A 149 1.32 13.57 -8.01
N TYR A 150 0.63 12.93 -7.05
CA TYR A 150 -0.78 13.17 -6.80
C TYR A 150 -1.06 14.61 -6.36
N LEU A 151 -0.26 15.13 -5.42
CA LEU A 151 -0.40 16.53 -4.95
C LEU A 151 -0.21 17.54 -6.08
N HIS A 152 0.78 17.32 -6.93
CA HIS A 152 1.13 18.20 -8.05
C HIS A 152 0.11 18.19 -9.19
N THR A 153 -0.61 17.08 -9.37
CA THR A 153 -1.51 16.88 -10.52
C THR A 153 -2.98 16.96 -10.10
N VAL A 154 -3.51 15.87 -9.55
CA VAL A 154 -4.93 15.68 -9.26
C VAL A 154 -5.43 16.67 -8.22
N LEU A 155 -4.72 16.81 -7.10
CA LEU A 155 -5.10 17.75 -6.04
C LEU A 155 -5.04 19.21 -6.53
N LYS A 156 -3.96 19.58 -7.22
CA LYS A 156 -3.80 20.91 -7.79
C LYS A 156 -4.95 21.25 -8.75
N ALA A 157 -5.28 20.33 -9.65
CA ALA A 157 -6.41 20.49 -10.57
C ALA A 157 -7.75 20.65 -9.83
N LYS A 158 -7.96 19.91 -8.73
CA LYS A 158 -9.16 20.09 -7.88
C LYS A 158 -9.24 21.50 -7.30
N ILE A 159 -8.15 22.01 -6.73
CA ILE A 159 -8.11 23.32 -6.07
C ILE A 159 -8.36 24.46 -7.07
N PHE A 160 -7.72 24.39 -8.24
CA PHE A 160 -7.86 25.40 -9.28
C PHE A 160 -9.03 25.18 -10.24
N LYS A 161 -9.87 24.16 -10.00
CA LYS A 161 -11.01 23.78 -10.84
C LYS A 161 -10.61 23.54 -12.30
N GLU A 162 -9.46 22.90 -12.50
CA GLU A 162 -8.96 22.47 -13.80
C GLU A 162 -9.57 21.12 -14.20
N ASP A 163 -9.23 20.64 -15.40
CA ASP A 163 -9.67 19.34 -15.92
C ASP A 163 -9.09 18.19 -15.09
N LEU A 164 -9.92 17.62 -14.20
CA LEU A 164 -9.57 16.48 -13.35
C LEU A 164 -9.24 15.23 -14.15
N THR A 165 -9.90 14.98 -15.28
CA THR A 165 -9.67 13.80 -16.11
C THR A 165 -8.28 13.85 -16.74
N LYS A 166 -7.92 15.02 -17.29
CA LYS A 166 -6.56 15.25 -17.80
C LYS A 166 -5.50 15.16 -16.70
N ALA A 167 -5.78 15.72 -15.52
CA ALA A 167 -4.87 15.67 -14.38
C ALA A 167 -4.66 14.23 -13.87
N ALA A 168 -5.73 13.43 -13.80
CA ALA A 168 -5.70 12.03 -13.42
C ALA A 168 -4.91 11.18 -14.43
N LYS A 169 -5.06 11.45 -15.74
CA LYS A 169 -4.23 10.80 -16.77
C LYS A 169 -2.74 11.13 -16.58
N ASN A 170 -2.41 12.41 -16.41
CA ASN A 170 -1.03 12.86 -16.19
C ASN A 170 -0.42 12.21 -14.93
N TYR A 171 -1.19 12.08 -13.85
CA TYR A 171 -0.79 11.39 -12.63
C TYR A 171 -0.37 9.94 -12.90
N CYS A 172 -1.24 9.18 -13.58
CA CYS A 172 -0.96 7.78 -13.93
C CYS A 172 0.25 7.66 -14.87
N GLU A 173 0.39 8.56 -15.84
CA GLU A 173 1.55 8.59 -16.74
C GLU A 173 2.86 8.79 -15.98
N ILE A 174 2.91 9.74 -15.03
CA ILE A 174 4.09 9.99 -14.19
C ILE A 174 4.48 8.74 -13.40
N ILE A 175 3.53 8.10 -12.71
CA ILE A 175 3.82 6.90 -11.91
C ILE A 175 4.24 5.73 -12.83
N SER A 176 3.54 5.54 -13.95
CA SER A 176 3.85 4.46 -14.91
C SER A 176 5.28 4.60 -15.45
N GLU A 177 5.73 5.83 -15.71
CA GLU A 177 7.05 6.11 -16.23
C GLU A 177 8.14 5.87 -15.19
N VAL A 178 7.90 6.23 -13.92
CA VAL A 178 8.83 5.90 -12.83
C VAL A 178 8.94 4.37 -12.68
N CYS A 179 7.81 3.65 -12.66
CA CYS A 179 7.82 2.19 -12.54
C CYS A 179 8.53 1.54 -13.73
N ARG A 180 8.24 1.97 -14.97
CA ARG A 180 8.90 1.50 -16.19
C ARG A 180 10.41 1.69 -16.11
N LYS A 181 10.89 2.88 -15.74
CA LYS A 181 12.32 3.15 -15.57
C LYS A 181 12.97 2.26 -14.51
N ARG A 182 12.29 1.99 -13.40
CA ARG A 182 12.79 1.08 -12.36
C ARG A 182 12.91 -0.35 -12.90
N LEU A 183 11.86 -0.83 -13.57
CA LEU A 183 11.82 -2.17 -14.18
C LEU A 183 12.88 -2.34 -15.26
N GLU A 184 13.07 -1.35 -16.15
CA GLU A 184 14.07 -1.36 -17.21
C GLU A 184 15.50 -1.35 -16.67
N ARG A 185 15.76 -0.54 -15.63
CA ARG A 185 17.07 -0.52 -14.95
C ARG A 185 17.37 -1.85 -14.24
N ASN A 186 16.33 -2.58 -13.82
CA ASN A 186 16.44 -3.86 -13.10
C ASN A 186 17.44 -3.80 -11.94
N SER A 187 17.37 -2.71 -11.17
CA SER A 187 18.37 -2.44 -10.14
C SER A 187 17.72 -1.66 -9.00
N ILE A 188 17.94 -2.07 -7.75
CA ILE A 188 17.48 -1.38 -6.57
C ILE A 188 18.61 -1.24 -5.56
N PHE A 189 18.62 -0.13 -4.85
CA PHE A 189 19.62 0.14 -3.84
C PHE A 189 19.22 -0.47 -2.51
N THR A 190 20.16 -1.19 -1.89
CA THR A 190 20.02 -1.75 -0.56
C THR A 190 21.19 -1.40 0.31
N GLU A 191 20.94 -1.22 1.61
CA GLU A 191 21.99 -1.04 2.60
C GLU A 191 21.91 -2.17 3.63
N VAL A 192 22.99 -2.93 3.75
CA VAL A 192 23.11 -4.03 4.68
C VAL A 192 24.39 -3.86 5.49
N HIS A 193 24.27 -3.75 6.81
CA HIS A 193 25.41 -3.54 7.72
C HIS A 193 26.25 -2.30 7.37
N GLY A 194 25.60 -1.24 6.85
CA GLY A 194 26.26 -0.01 6.41
C GLY A 194 26.95 -0.10 5.05
N ASN A 195 26.91 -1.26 4.38
CA ASN A 195 27.38 -1.40 3.01
C ASN A 195 26.22 -1.18 2.04
N GLU A 196 26.42 -0.22 1.15
CA GLU A 196 25.47 0.16 0.13
C GLU A 196 25.76 -0.62 -1.16
N GLU A 197 24.76 -1.35 -1.67
CA GLU A 197 24.89 -2.16 -2.87
C GLU A 197 23.70 -1.95 -3.80
N ASN A 198 23.96 -2.03 -5.10
CA ASN A 198 22.91 -2.03 -6.11
C ASN A 198 22.70 -3.46 -6.60
N VAL A 199 21.50 -3.98 -6.37
CA VAL A 199 21.14 -5.39 -6.58
C VAL A 199 20.05 -5.53 -7.63
N LYS A 200 20.09 -6.63 -8.39
CA LYS A 200 19.09 -6.89 -9.44
C LYS A 200 17.74 -7.24 -8.86
N MET A 201 16.67 -6.67 -9.42
CA MET A 201 15.29 -6.98 -8.99
C MET A 201 14.77 -8.30 -9.58
N TYR A 202 15.29 -8.70 -10.73
CA TYR A 202 14.95 -9.95 -11.41
C TYR A 202 16.10 -10.49 -12.26
N LYS A 203 16.07 -11.80 -12.53
CA LYS A 203 16.92 -12.46 -13.54
C LYS A 203 16.14 -12.69 -14.83
N VAL A 204 16.80 -12.44 -15.94
CA VAL A 204 16.30 -12.78 -17.28
C VAL A 204 16.81 -14.16 -17.65
N LYS A 205 15.92 -15.07 -18.05
CA LYS A 205 16.28 -16.39 -18.57
C LYS A 205 15.60 -16.60 -19.92
N GLU A 206 16.36 -16.99 -20.92
CA GLU A 206 15.81 -17.48 -22.19
C GLU A 206 15.48 -18.97 -22.02
N THR A 207 14.20 -19.31 -22.17
CA THR A 207 13.73 -20.69 -22.13
C THR A 207 13.21 -21.08 -23.50
N THR A 208 13.65 -22.25 -23.96
CA THR A 208 13.11 -22.86 -25.17
C THR A 208 12.05 -23.89 -24.80
N PHE A 209 10.86 -23.80 -25.40
CA PHE A 209 9.85 -24.85 -25.33
C PHE A 209 9.19 -25.10 -26.69
N TYR A 210 8.48 -26.21 -26.80
CA TYR A 210 7.74 -26.56 -28.01
C TYR A 210 6.28 -26.12 -27.89
N LYS A 211 5.82 -25.23 -28.77
CA LYS A 211 4.42 -24.83 -28.89
C LYS A 211 3.89 -25.29 -30.25
N LYS A 212 2.88 -26.17 -30.26
CA LYS A 212 2.34 -26.79 -31.49
C LYS A 212 3.43 -27.39 -32.39
N PHE A 213 4.33 -28.18 -31.81
CA PHE A 213 5.48 -28.81 -32.49
C PHE A 213 6.50 -27.85 -33.11
N LYS A 214 6.41 -26.54 -32.86
CA LYS A 214 7.43 -25.55 -33.22
C LYS A 214 8.26 -25.17 -31.99
N LYS A 215 9.58 -25.15 -32.14
CA LYS A 215 10.52 -24.64 -31.13
C LYS A 215 10.34 -23.13 -31.03
N VAL A 216 9.95 -22.65 -29.86
CA VAL A 216 9.79 -21.22 -29.55
C VAL A 216 10.75 -20.88 -28.42
N ASN A 217 11.47 -19.77 -28.56
CA ASN A 217 12.24 -19.17 -27.47
C ASN A 217 11.39 -18.08 -26.82
N GLU A 218 11.31 -18.10 -25.50
CA GLU A 218 10.62 -17.07 -24.72
C GLU A 218 11.57 -16.54 -23.65
N THR A 219 11.51 -15.23 -23.43
CA THR A 219 12.25 -14.57 -22.35
C THR A 219 11.40 -14.56 -21.11
N GLN A 220 11.87 -15.18 -20.03
CA GLN A 220 11.21 -15.22 -18.73
C GLN A 220 11.94 -14.35 -17.72
N TYR A 221 11.16 -13.57 -16.98
CA TYR A 221 11.62 -12.71 -15.89
C TYR A 221 11.34 -13.40 -14.55
N HIS A 222 12.39 -13.65 -13.77
CA HIS A 222 12.29 -14.31 -12.47
C HIS A 222 12.62 -13.31 -11.36
N PRO A 223 11.66 -12.97 -10.47
CA PRO A 223 11.91 -12.06 -9.36
C PRO A 223 13.06 -12.55 -8.47
N GLU A 224 13.93 -11.63 -8.06
CA GLU A 224 15.00 -11.91 -7.09
C GLU A 224 14.55 -11.61 -5.66
N LEU A 225 15.07 -12.41 -4.73
CA LEU A 225 14.94 -12.17 -3.30
C LEU A 225 16.15 -11.40 -2.83
N ILE A 226 15.91 -10.20 -2.32
CA ILE A 226 16.95 -9.27 -1.90
C ILE A 226 16.97 -9.18 -0.38
N ASP A 227 18.16 -9.26 0.20
CA ASP A 227 18.37 -9.13 1.63
C ASP A 227 18.27 -7.66 2.06
N ILE A 228 17.56 -7.41 3.16
CA ILE A 228 17.43 -6.10 3.79
C ILE A 228 17.62 -6.19 5.29
N GLU A 229 18.19 -5.14 5.86
CA GLU A 229 18.33 -5.00 7.30
C GLU A 229 17.03 -4.45 7.90
N ILE A 230 16.43 -5.23 8.80
CA ILE A 230 15.26 -4.82 9.59
C ILE A 230 15.70 -4.50 11.00
N TRP A 231 15.43 -3.27 11.42
CA TRP A 231 15.70 -2.74 12.76
C TRP A 231 14.45 -2.90 13.62
N ASP A 232 14.63 -3.49 14.81
CA ASP A 232 13.58 -3.56 15.82
C ASP A 232 13.72 -2.37 16.79
N LEU A 233 12.82 -1.40 16.66
CA LEU A 233 12.89 -0.13 17.37
C LEU A 233 12.13 -0.14 18.71
N ILE A 234 11.64 -1.30 19.18
CA ILE A 234 10.91 -1.44 20.46
C ILE A 234 11.72 -0.87 21.63
N GLN A 235 13.02 -1.16 21.69
CA GLN A 235 13.86 -0.81 22.85
C GLN A 235 14.29 0.67 22.88
N ASN A 236 14.08 1.43 21.80
CA ASN A 236 14.60 2.79 21.66
C ASN A 236 13.52 3.88 21.71
N ASN A 237 12.30 3.54 22.17
CA ASN A 237 11.14 4.46 22.25
C ASN A 237 10.88 5.25 20.96
N PHE A 238 11.22 4.68 19.79
CA PHE A 238 11.05 5.31 18.47
C PHE A 238 11.31 6.83 18.51
N SER A 239 12.51 7.24 18.93
CA SER A 239 12.84 8.66 19.09
C SER A 239 12.48 9.44 17.82
N THR A 240 11.69 10.50 17.99
CA THR A 240 11.06 11.33 16.94
C THR A 240 12.03 12.04 16.00
N LYS A 241 13.34 11.91 16.22
CA LYS A 241 14.38 12.57 15.43
C LYS A 241 15.26 11.51 14.74
N GLN A 242 15.17 11.46 13.41
CA GLN A 242 15.99 10.59 12.55
C GLN A 242 17.51 10.72 12.82
N LYS A 243 17.96 11.92 13.22
CA LYS A 243 19.37 12.19 13.59
C LYS A 243 19.83 11.43 14.84
N ASP A 244 18.93 11.07 15.75
CA ASP A 244 19.25 10.34 16.98
C ASP A 244 19.34 8.81 16.76
N LEU A 245 18.72 8.29 15.69
CA LEU A 245 18.82 6.89 15.30
C LEU A 245 20.18 6.54 14.68
N VAL A 246 20.78 7.48 13.94
CA VAL A 246 22.11 7.30 13.33
C VAL A 246 23.22 7.30 14.39
N SER A 247 23.06 8.07 15.46
CA SER A 247 24.02 8.16 16.56
C SER A 247 23.87 7.02 17.59
N LYS A 248 22.68 6.42 17.74
CA LYS A 248 22.39 5.29 18.64
C LYS A 248 22.41 3.92 17.94
N LYS A 249 23.36 3.68 17.04
CA LYS A 249 23.51 2.35 16.41
C LYS A 249 23.87 1.25 17.42
N GLU A 250 24.53 1.59 18.52
CA GLU A 250 24.92 0.65 19.57
C GLU A 250 23.68 0.12 20.31
N GLY A 251 23.36 -1.16 20.13
CA GLY A 251 22.30 -1.86 20.85
C GLY A 251 20.98 -2.08 20.09
N ILE A 252 20.82 -1.54 18.87
CA ILE A 252 19.64 -1.85 18.04
C ILE A 252 19.74 -3.28 17.55
N LYS A 253 18.74 -4.11 17.87
CA LYS A 253 18.65 -5.46 17.31
C LYS A 253 18.29 -5.37 15.83
N THR A 254 19.24 -5.75 14.97
CA THR A 254 19.00 -5.87 13.53
C THR A 254 18.86 -7.32 13.11
N THR A 255 18.08 -7.56 12.05
CA THR A 255 17.90 -8.88 11.45
C THR A 255 17.91 -8.77 9.94
N LEU A 256 18.60 -9.69 9.28
CA LEU A 256 18.60 -9.79 7.82
C LEU A 256 17.39 -10.61 7.37
N ILE A 257 16.54 -10.02 6.54
CA ILE A 257 15.32 -10.65 6.02
C ILE A 257 15.21 -10.32 4.53
N LYS A 258 14.65 -11.23 3.72
CA LYS A 258 14.51 -11.06 2.27
C LYS A 258 13.22 -10.35 1.89
N TYR A 259 13.18 -9.75 0.72
CA TYR A 259 11.94 -9.30 0.08
C TYR A 259 12.03 -9.33 -1.45
N ILE A 260 10.90 -9.13 -2.12
CA ILE A 260 10.80 -9.13 -3.59
C ILE A 260 10.39 -7.72 -4.06
N PRO A 261 11.34 -6.85 -4.45
CA PRO A 261 11.02 -5.49 -4.86
C PRO A 261 10.24 -5.39 -6.17
N LEU A 262 10.42 -6.36 -7.09
CA LEU A 262 9.74 -6.37 -8.38
C LEU A 262 8.22 -6.18 -8.25
N LEU A 263 7.61 -6.81 -7.23
CA LEU A 263 6.16 -6.79 -7.02
C LEU A 263 5.59 -5.39 -6.89
N PHE A 264 6.32 -4.44 -6.30
CA PHE A 264 5.82 -3.08 -6.12
C PHE A 264 5.64 -2.36 -7.47
N TYR A 265 6.66 -2.45 -8.31
CA TYR A 265 6.68 -1.71 -9.56
C TYR A 265 5.83 -2.38 -10.64
N ASP A 266 5.75 -3.70 -10.63
CA ASP A 266 4.90 -4.47 -11.54
C ASP A 266 3.42 -4.22 -11.24
N ASP A 267 2.99 -4.42 -9.98
CA ASP A 267 1.61 -4.20 -9.54
C ASP A 267 1.18 -2.73 -9.78
N LEU A 268 2.05 -1.77 -9.45
CA LEU A 268 1.73 -0.35 -9.62
C LEU A 268 1.69 0.06 -11.09
N LEU A 269 2.61 -0.44 -11.92
CA LEU A 269 2.60 -0.17 -13.35
C LEU A 269 1.32 -0.71 -13.99
N GLU A 270 0.94 -1.95 -13.68
CA GLU A 270 -0.29 -2.54 -14.20
C GLU A 270 -1.51 -1.70 -13.79
N CYS A 271 -1.61 -1.32 -12.52
CA CYS A 271 -2.67 -0.46 -12.01
C CYS A 271 -2.75 0.88 -12.78
N MET A 272 -1.62 1.57 -12.96
CA MET A 272 -1.61 2.85 -13.68
C MET A 272 -1.97 2.70 -15.16
N LEU A 273 -1.53 1.64 -15.83
CA LEU A 273 -1.88 1.38 -17.23
C LEU A 273 -3.37 1.06 -17.39
N GLN A 274 -3.95 0.28 -16.47
CA GLN A 274 -5.38 0.01 -16.45
C GLN A 274 -6.19 1.30 -16.21
N ASN A 275 -5.74 2.16 -15.29
CA ASN A 275 -6.39 3.44 -15.02
C ASN A 275 -6.32 4.40 -16.22
N ILE A 276 -5.18 4.48 -16.92
CA ILE A 276 -5.05 5.26 -18.16
C ILE A 276 -6.07 4.78 -19.19
N LYS A 277 -6.15 3.45 -19.38
CA LYS A 277 -7.09 2.87 -20.33
C LYS A 277 -8.55 3.21 -19.98
N LYS A 278 -8.94 3.08 -18.72
CA LYS A 278 -10.29 3.48 -18.25
C LYS A 278 -10.60 4.94 -18.56
N ILE A 279 -9.64 5.84 -18.34
CA ILE A 279 -9.80 7.26 -18.69
C ILE A 279 -10.00 7.46 -20.20
N GLU A 280 -9.22 6.76 -21.03
CA GLU A 280 -9.30 6.84 -22.49
C GLU A 280 -10.61 6.27 -23.03
N ASP A 281 -11.10 5.19 -22.43
CA ASP A 281 -12.36 4.55 -22.79
C ASP A 281 -13.58 5.27 -22.20
N GLY A 282 -13.38 6.26 -21.32
CA GLY A 282 -14.46 6.98 -20.63
C GLY A 282 -15.21 6.13 -19.60
N GLU A 283 -14.53 5.14 -19.02
CA GLU A 283 -15.10 4.16 -18.09
C GLU A 283 -14.84 4.53 -16.62
N GLY A 284 -15.91 4.53 -15.82
CA GLY A 284 -15.86 4.72 -14.37
C GLY A 284 -15.75 6.18 -13.92
N ASP A 285 -16.22 6.43 -12.71
CA ASP A 285 -16.14 7.76 -12.10
C ASP A 285 -14.82 7.92 -11.33
N LEU A 286 -14.14 9.04 -11.56
CA LEU A 286 -12.95 9.41 -10.78
C LEU A 286 -13.34 9.69 -9.33
N LEU A 287 -12.50 9.25 -8.40
CA LEU A 287 -12.63 9.60 -6.99
C LEU A 287 -12.42 11.10 -6.80
N ASP A 288 -13.33 11.74 -6.06
CA ASP A 288 -13.21 13.17 -5.77
C ASP A 288 -12.08 13.42 -4.75
N PRO A 289 -11.05 14.22 -5.09
CA PRO A 289 -9.98 14.56 -4.15
C PRO A 289 -10.46 15.28 -2.88
N SER A 290 -11.68 15.85 -2.88
CA SER A 290 -12.31 16.40 -1.66
C SER A 290 -12.32 15.40 -0.51
N PHE A 291 -12.48 14.10 -0.77
CA PHE A 291 -12.43 13.07 0.27
C PHE A 291 -11.16 13.20 1.14
N LEU A 292 -10.01 13.41 0.51
CA LEU A 292 -8.72 13.51 1.21
C LEU A 292 -8.59 14.81 2.02
N LEU A 293 -9.24 15.89 1.57
CA LEU A 293 -9.28 17.16 2.29
C LEU A 293 -10.22 17.08 3.48
N ASP A 294 -11.42 16.53 3.29
CA ASP A 294 -12.46 16.39 4.31
C ASP A 294 -12.00 15.51 5.47
N HIS A 295 -11.25 14.44 5.16
CA HIS A 295 -10.67 13.54 6.15
C HIS A 295 -9.31 14.02 6.70
N LYS A 296 -8.89 15.25 6.36
CA LYS A 296 -7.62 15.86 6.79
C LYS A 296 -6.39 15.01 6.49
N VAL A 297 -6.49 14.17 5.46
CA VAL A 297 -5.36 13.40 4.92
C VAL A 297 -4.37 14.35 4.27
N ILE A 298 -4.90 15.33 3.53
CA ILE A 298 -4.15 16.39 2.92
C ILE A 298 -4.59 17.70 3.57
N THR A 299 -3.62 18.49 4.01
CA THR A 299 -3.86 19.85 4.51
C THR A 299 -3.11 20.86 3.66
N THR A 300 -3.74 21.98 3.35
CA THR A 300 -3.07 23.14 2.74
C THR A 300 -2.62 24.08 3.85
N LEU A 301 -1.36 24.51 3.79
CA LEU A 301 -0.75 25.41 4.76
C LEU A 301 -0.20 26.64 4.02
N ASN A 302 -0.21 27.78 4.70
CA ASN A 302 0.43 28.98 4.19
C ASN A 302 1.95 28.75 4.12
N SER A 303 2.54 28.94 2.93
CA SER A 303 3.97 28.72 2.68
C SER A 303 4.86 29.59 3.57
N LYS A 304 4.38 30.75 4.04
CA LYS A 304 5.11 31.64 4.97
C LYS A 304 5.12 31.13 6.42
N GLU A 305 4.20 30.23 6.77
CA GLU A 305 4.04 29.65 8.11
C GLU A 305 4.73 28.28 8.26
N LEU A 306 5.33 27.77 7.17
CA LEU A 306 6.11 26.55 7.16
C LEU A 306 7.49 26.79 7.79
N ASP A 307 7.56 26.72 9.11
CA ASP A 307 8.83 26.57 9.81
C ASP A 307 9.21 25.07 9.97
N PRO A 308 10.50 24.75 10.21
CA PRO A 308 10.94 23.37 10.44
C PRO A 308 10.26 22.67 11.63
N THR A 309 9.72 23.42 12.59
CA THR A 309 9.05 22.88 13.78
C THR A 309 7.66 22.37 13.42
N ASN A 310 6.90 23.13 12.64
CA ASN A 310 5.58 22.78 12.11
C ASN A 310 5.65 21.59 11.16
N LEU A 311 6.69 21.51 10.32
CA LEU A 311 6.94 20.36 9.46
C LEU A 311 7.22 19.06 10.25
N GLY A 312 7.77 19.18 11.46
CA GLY A 312 7.98 18.05 12.36
C GLY A 312 6.70 17.30 12.73
N ASN A 313 5.56 17.99 12.77
CA ASN A 313 4.25 17.38 13.04
C ASN A 313 3.78 16.42 11.92
N TYR A 314 4.37 16.54 10.74
CA TYR A 314 4.07 15.72 9.56
C TYR A 314 5.16 14.66 9.31
N SER A 315 5.97 14.37 10.33
CA SER A 315 6.99 13.33 10.28
C SER A 315 6.38 11.93 10.23
N TRP A 316 6.94 11.08 9.37
CA TRP A 316 6.59 9.66 9.27
C TRP A 316 7.37 8.79 10.28
N TRP A 317 8.29 9.40 11.03
CA TRP A 317 9.14 8.75 12.03
C TRP A 317 8.49 8.75 13.42
N ASN A 318 7.31 8.16 13.53
CA ASN A 318 6.62 7.96 14.80
C ASN A 318 6.04 6.53 14.90
N SER A 319 5.55 6.14 16.08
CA SER A 319 4.97 4.81 16.33
C SER A 319 3.52 4.67 15.86
N PHE A 320 2.89 5.76 15.40
CA PHE A 320 1.47 5.86 15.07
C PHE A 320 0.56 5.33 16.19
N GLU A 321 0.87 5.69 17.44
CA GLU A 321 0.10 5.27 18.63
C GLU A 321 -1.35 5.74 18.65
N GLY A 322 -1.74 6.69 17.79
CA GLY A 322 -3.11 7.18 17.64
C GLY A 322 -3.98 6.43 16.62
N LEU A 323 -3.54 5.29 16.08
CA LEU A 323 -4.35 4.50 15.16
C LEU A 323 -5.41 3.68 15.92
N GLU A 324 -6.64 3.67 15.40
CA GLU A 324 -7.80 3.03 16.03
C GLU A 324 -8.34 1.92 15.14
N PHE A 325 -8.31 0.66 15.62
CA PHE A 325 -8.76 -0.49 14.85
C PHE A 325 -10.17 -0.98 15.22
N GLU A 326 -10.66 -0.71 16.45
CA GLU A 326 -12.03 -1.08 16.84
C GLU A 326 -13.09 -0.51 15.88
N PRO A 327 -13.06 0.78 15.51
CA PRO A 327 -14.09 1.35 14.63
C PRO A 327 -14.11 0.67 13.25
N ILE A 328 -12.94 0.33 12.70
CA ILE A 328 -12.82 -0.36 11.41
C ILE A 328 -13.46 -1.74 11.47
N LEU A 329 -13.11 -2.56 12.49
CA LEU A 329 -13.68 -3.90 12.61
C LEU A 329 -15.18 -3.87 12.92
N HIS A 330 -15.65 -2.86 13.67
CA HIS A 330 -17.07 -2.65 13.88
C HIS A 330 -17.79 -2.32 12.56
N SER A 331 -17.21 -1.46 11.73
CA SER A 331 -17.74 -1.14 10.39
C SER A 331 -17.85 -2.39 9.51
N ILE A 332 -16.80 -3.23 9.47
CA ILE A 332 -16.81 -4.51 8.74
C ILE A 332 -17.96 -5.41 9.22
N ASN A 333 -18.13 -5.57 10.53
CA ASN A 333 -19.20 -6.40 11.08
C ASN A 333 -20.59 -5.85 10.75
N LYS A 334 -20.77 -4.53 10.84
CA LYS A 334 -22.02 -3.86 10.48
C LYS A 334 -22.36 -4.06 9.00
N SER A 335 -21.39 -3.99 8.09
CA SER A 335 -21.61 -4.28 6.66
C SER A 335 -22.10 -5.72 6.45
N HIS A 336 -21.58 -6.69 7.21
CA HIS A 336 -22.08 -8.07 7.16
C HIS A 336 -23.52 -8.20 7.64
N GLU A 337 -23.85 -7.59 8.77
CA GLU A 337 -25.21 -7.61 9.33
C GLU A 337 -26.21 -6.94 8.38
N SER A 338 -25.83 -5.80 7.82
CA SER A 338 -26.62 -5.09 6.82
C SER A 338 -26.92 -5.98 5.62
N PHE A 339 -25.91 -6.64 5.05
CA PHE A 339 -26.11 -7.57 3.94
C PHE A 339 -27.11 -8.68 4.30
N ILE A 340 -26.93 -9.35 5.44
CA ILE A 340 -27.82 -10.44 5.89
C ILE A 340 -29.27 -9.96 5.99
N ASN A 341 -29.50 -8.77 6.52
CA ASN A 341 -30.84 -8.20 6.69
C ASN A 341 -31.50 -7.80 5.36
N THR A 342 -30.70 -7.41 4.36
CA THR A 342 -31.18 -7.02 3.03
C THR A 342 -31.26 -8.17 2.03
N TYR A 343 -30.67 -9.32 2.33
CA TYR A 343 -30.61 -10.45 1.41
C TYR A 343 -31.94 -11.22 1.40
N ASP A 344 -32.71 -11.10 0.30
CA ASP A 344 -33.85 -11.97 0.02
C ASP A 344 -33.38 -13.21 -0.79
N PRO A 345 -33.41 -14.43 -0.20
CA PRO A 345 -33.05 -15.64 -0.91
C PRO A 345 -33.88 -15.87 -2.19
N LYS A 346 -35.11 -15.35 -2.25
CA LYS A 346 -36.05 -15.59 -3.36
C LYS A 346 -35.71 -14.80 -4.62
N GLU A 347 -35.02 -13.66 -4.52
CA GLU A 347 -34.54 -12.92 -5.69
C GLU A 347 -33.30 -13.56 -6.32
N SER A 348 -32.43 -14.17 -5.52
CA SER A 348 -31.21 -14.83 -6.03
C SER A 348 -31.49 -16.02 -6.97
N ILE A 349 -32.61 -16.71 -6.78
CA ILE A 349 -33.02 -17.88 -7.60
C ILE A 349 -33.62 -17.44 -8.95
N ARG A 350 -34.12 -16.21 -9.08
CA ARG A 350 -34.68 -15.69 -10.33
C ARG A 350 -33.61 -15.29 -11.35
N ASN A 351 -32.41 -14.92 -10.91
CA ASN A 351 -31.31 -14.50 -11.78
C ASN A 351 -30.42 -15.66 -12.25
N ILE A 352 -30.77 -16.91 -11.94
CA ILE A 352 -30.05 -18.13 -12.34
C ILE A 352 -30.87 -18.98 -13.36
N ARG A 353 -31.97 -18.43 -13.90
CA ARG A 353 -32.77 -19.10 -14.94
C ARG A 353 -32.72 -18.40 -16.28
#